data_AF-A0A3B9IIR2-F1
#
_entry.id   AF-A0A3B9IIR2-F1
#
_cell.length_a   1.000
_cell.length_b   1.000
_cell.length_c   1.000
_cell.angle_alpha   90.00
_cell.angle_beta   90.00
_cell.angle_gamma   90.00
#
_symmetry.space_group_name_H-M   'P 1'
#
loop_
_entity.id
_entity.type
_entity.pdbx_description
1 polymer ?
#
loop_
_entity_poly.entity_id
_entity_poly.type
_entity_poly.pdbx_seq_one_letter_code
_entity_poly.pdbx_strand_id
1 'polypeptide(L)'
;MGYGFLDIAMTPAVRAAQDRLGVAHLWQDFKGHRAFDRFTDQEAAFIASRDSFYMATTSETGWPYVQHRGGPQGFLTVLDDRSLAFADQRGNRQYISLGNLSTNDRVSLFLMDYPRRARLKIYARAEIVALDADPALTARVPGATTPKAERIIRLHLEAFDWNCPQYITPRFTEAELTEALRPVRDRIAELEAENAALRAALQTQGGAARGDGVLSPGDDAMRDGEWRK
;
A
#
# COMPACT_ATOMS: atom_id res chain seq x y z
N MET A 1 -5.41 22.08 24.35
CA MET A 1 -5.89 22.76 23.13
C MET A 1 -4.83 22.56 22.07
N GLY A 2 -5.22 22.07 20.90
CA GLY A 2 -4.32 21.75 19.79
C GLY A 2 -4.65 20.38 19.20
N TYR A 3 -5.47 20.36 18.15
CA TYR A 3 -5.67 19.19 17.31
C TYR A 3 -4.86 19.47 16.05
N GLY A 4 -3.53 19.34 16.15
CA GLY A 4 -2.57 20.02 15.24
C GLY A 4 -2.89 19.88 13.75
N PHE A 5 -3.35 18.71 13.32
CA PHE A 5 -3.78 18.50 11.93
C PHE A 5 -5.03 19.30 11.54
N LEU A 6 -6.05 19.31 12.41
CA LEU A 6 -7.26 20.10 12.18
C LEU A 6 -7.00 21.59 12.41
N ASP A 7 -6.01 21.99 13.21
CA ASP A 7 -5.65 23.41 13.32
C ASP A 7 -5.13 23.95 11.98
N ILE A 8 -4.40 23.12 11.22
CA ILE A 8 -4.00 23.43 9.84
C ILE A 8 -5.20 23.36 8.88
N ALA A 9 -6.06 22.35 9.01
CA ALA A 9 -7.13 22.08 8.04
C ALA A 9 -8.43 22.88 8.25
N MET A 10 -8.73 23.34 9.47
CA MET A 10 -9.97 24.03 9.86
C MET A 10 -9.89 25.53 9.59
N THR A 11 -9.77 25.86 8.30
CA THR A 11 -9.77 27.24 7.82
C THR A 11 -11.12 27.93 8.07
N PRO A 12 -11.20 29.27 8.01
CA PRO A 12 -12.47 29.99 8.11
C PRO A 12 -13.54 29.49 7.14
N ALA A 13 -13.16 29.15 5.90
CA ALA A 13 -14.08 28.62 4.90
C ALA A 13 -14.60 27.22 5.27
N VAL A 14 -13.76 26.36 5.87
CA VAL A 14 -14.19 25.04 6.36
C VAL A 14 -15.19 25.19 7.50
N ARG A 15 -14.93 26.10 8.45
CA ARG A 15 -15.86 26.37 9.56
C ARG A 15 -17.19 26.93 9.06
N ALA A 16 -17.15 27.90 8.14
CA ALA A 16 -18.36 28.44 7.51
C ALA A 16 -19.18 27.35 6.78
N ALA A 17 -18.51 26.37 6.16
CA ALA A 17 -19.19 25.23 5.56
C ALA A 17 -19.83 24.30 6.62
N GLN A 18 -19.16 24.06 7.75
CA GLN A 18 -19.71 23.30 8.87
C GLN A 18 -20.95 23.97 9.48
N ASP A 19 -20.90 25.29 9.65
CA ASP A 19 -22.02 26.09 10.15
C ASP A 19 -23.21 26.01 9.21
N ARG A 20 -22.99 26.22 7.91
CA ARG A 20 -24.03 26.12 6.86
C ARG A 20 -24.70 24.74 6.82
N LEU A 21 -23.95 23.68 7.12
CA LEU A 21 -24.45 22.31 7.14
C LEU A 21 -24.97 21.87 8.52
N GLY A 22 -24.94 22.75 9.54
CA GLY A 22 -25.43 22.46 10.88
C GLY A 22 -24.60 21.47 11.69
N VAL A 23 -23.38 21.16 11.25
CA VAL A 23 -22.51 20.13 11.86
C VAL A 23 -21.39 20.70 12.73
N ALA A 24 -21.32 22.02 12.89
CA ALA A 24 -20.26 22.67 13.66
C ALA A 24 -20.16 22.17 15.11
N HIS A 25 -21.31 21.87 15.74
CA HIS A 25 -21.38 21.34 17.11
C HIS A 25 -20.61 20.03 17.30
N LEU A 26 -20.46 19.21 16.25
CA LEU A 26 -19.68 17.96 16.32
C LEU A 26 -18.17 18.19 16.55
N TRP A 27 -17.69 19.41 16.27
CA TRP A 27 -16.27 19.77 16.28
C TRP A 27 -15.92 20.89 17.26
N GLN A 28 -16.92 21.48 17.93
CA GLN A 28 -16.73 22.56 18.92
C GLN A 28 -16.13 22.05 20.24
N ASP A 29 -16.48 20.82 20.64
CA ASP A 29 -16.14 20.25 21.96
C ASP A 29 -15.23 19.02 21.89
N PHE A 30 -14.36 18.91 20.88
CA PHE A 30 -13.47 17.75 20.79
C PHE A 30 -12.48 17.74 21.98
N LYS A 31 -12.70 16.84 22.95
CA LYS A 31 -11.91 16.75 24.21
C LYS A 31 -10.68 15.83 24.14
N GLY A 32 -10.44 15.17 23.01
CA GLY A 32 -9.31 14.25 22.90
C GLY A 32 -7.97 14.97 22.83
N HIS A 33 -6.99 14.51 23.60
CA HIS A 33 -5.60 14.97 23.50
C HIS A 33 -4.94 14.20 22.36
N ARG A 34 -4.90 14.79 21.17
CA ARG A 34 -4.18 14.25 20.02
C ARG A 34 -3.24 15.32 19.47
N ALA A 35 -2.16 15.54 20.21
CA ALA A 35 -1.00 16.24 19.69
C ALA A 35 -0.38 15.33 18.61
N PHE A 36 -0.97 15.32 17.43
CA PHE A 36 -0.49 14.55 16.28
C PHE A 36 0.71 15.27 15.62
N ASP A 37 1.61 15.81 16.45
CA ASP A 37 2.76 16.60 16.06
C ASP A 37 4.08 15.85 16.31
N ARG A 38 3.99 14.59 16.77
CA ARG A 38 5.10 13.66 16.99
C ARG A 38 4.72 12.22 16.67
N PHE A 39 5.55 11.53 15.90
CA PHE A 39 5.39 10.09 15.65
C PHE A 39 5.65 9.28 16.91
N THR A 40 4.80 8.29 17.13
CA THR A 40 5.02 7.22 18.10
C THR A 40 5.46 5.95 17.39
N ASP A 41 5.73 4.90 18.15
CA ASP A 41 6.02 3.57 17.61
C ASP A 41 4.93 3.06 16.67
N GLN A 42 3.66 3.47 16.88
CA GLN A 42 2.55 3.11 16.01
C GLN A 42 2.72 3.70 14.60
N GLU A 43 2.99 5.00 14.50
CA GLU A 43 3.19 5.66 13.21
C GLU A 43 4.48 5.16 12.56
N ALA A 44 5.54 4.98 13.34
CA ALA A 44 6.81 4.48 12.81
C ALA A 44 6.68 3.07 12.22
N ALA A 45 6.01 2.15 12.92
CA ALA A 45 5.75 0.80 12.41
C ALA A 45 4.86 0.82 11.16
N PHE A 46 3.82 1.66 11.14
CA PHE A 46 2.96 1.79 9.97
C PHE A 46 3.73 2.30 8.75
N ILE A 47 4.47 3.40 8.90
CA ILE A 47 5.25 4.02 7.82
C ILE A 47 6.30 3.04 7.29
N ALA A 48 7.04 2.37 8.19
CA ALA A 48 8.03 1.36 7.83
C ALA A 48 7.42 0.18 7.05
N SER A 49 6.14 -0.14 7.28
CA SER A 49 5.46 -1.22 6.57
C SER A 49 4.98 -0.85 5.17
N ARG A 50 5.12 0.40 4.73
CA ARG A 50 4.68 0.87 3.40
C ARG A 50 5.79 0.75 2.38
N ASP A 51 5.40 0.34 1.18
CA ASP A 51 6.22 0.33 -0.05
C ASP A 51 5.84 1.49 -1.01
N SER A 52 4.79 2.24 -0.67
CA SER A 52 4.26 3.31 -1.50
C SER A 52 3.52 4.36 -0.67
N PHE A 53 3.50 5.59 -1.20
CA PHE A 53 2.67 6.69 -0.72
C PHE A 53 2.38 7.69 -1.82
N TYR A 54 1.40 8.56 -1.61
CA TYR A 54 1.13 9.70 -2.50
C TYR A 54 1.64 10.98 -1.84
N MET A 55 2.29 11.84 -2.62
CA MET A 55 2.80 13.12 -2.17
C MET A 55 2.15 14.24 -2.98
N ALA A 56 1.54 15.18 -2.28
CA ALA A 56 1.03 16.42 -2.86
C ALA A 56 2.01 17.56 -2.63
N THR A 57 2.27 18.34 -3.67
CA THR A 57 2.92 19.65 -3.63
C THR A 57 2.02 20.69 -4.27
N THR A 58 2.34 21.98 -4.16
CA THR A 58 1.54 23.05 -4.77
C THR A 58 2.44 23.87 -5.69
N SER A 59 2.02 24.08 -6.93
CA SER A 59 2.75 24.94 -7.86
C SER A 59 2.68 26.41 -7.46
N GLU A 60 3.59 27.22 -7.99
CA GLU A 60 3.55 28.69 -7.86
C GLU A 60 2.26 29.30 -8.46
N THR A 61 1.62 28.60 -9.39
CA THR A 61 0.32 28.96 -9.97
C THR A 61 -0.87 28.54 -9.10
N GLY A 62 -0.62 27.97 -7.91
CA GLY A 62 -1.64 27.57 -6.94
C GLY A 62 -2.32 26.22 -7.22
N TRP A 63 -1.91 25.50 -8.26
CA TRP A 63 -2.47 24.18 -8.55
C TRP A 63 -1.84 23.10 -7.65
N PRO A 64 -2.66 22.24 -7.01
CA PRO A 64 -2.14 21.06 -6.34
C PRO A 64 -1.67 20.03 -7.37
N TYR A 65 -0.52 19.42 -7.10
CA TYR A 65 0.04 18.34 -7.91
C TYR A 65 0.29 17.13 -7.02
N VAL A 66 -0.22 15.97 -7.42
CA VAL A 66 -0.10 14.72 -6.65
C VAL A 66 0.67 13.70 -7.45
N GLN A 67 1.67 13.09 -6.83
CA GLN A 67 2.50 12.05 -7.43
C GLN A 67 2.60 10.84 -6.51
N HIS A 68 2.43 9.65 -7.09
CA HIS A 68 2.75 8.39 -6.42
C HIS A 68 4.27 8.25 -6.28
N ARG A 69 4.73 7.87 -5.08
CA ARG A 69 6.11 7.53 -4.74
C ARG A 69 6.12 6.07 -4.29
N GLY A 70 6.94 5.25 -4.93
CA GLY A 70 7.07 3.83 -4.62
C GLY A 70 8.53 3.43 -4.45
N GLY A 71 8.78 2.43 -3.63
CA GLY A 71 10.09 1.90 -3.32
C GLY A 71 10.00 0.55 -2.60
N PRO A 72 11.12 0.00 -2.11
CA PRO A 72 11.06 -1.15 -1.20
C PRO A 72 10.27 -0.79 0.07
N GLN A 73 9.75 -1.80 0.76
CA GLN A 73 9.10 -1.60 2.05
C GLN A 73 10.04 -0.83 3.00
N GLY A 74 9.52 0.24 3.61
CA GLY A 74 10.27 1.12 4.52
C GLY A 74 11.16 2.16 3.84
N PHE A 75 11.05 2.37 2.53
CA PHE A 75 11.83 3.39 1.82
C PHE A 75 11.55 4.82 2.32
N LEU A 76 10.33 5.09 2.83
CA LEU A 76 10.05 6.26 3.64
C LEU A 76 10.50 5.97 5.06
N THR A 77 11.63 6.54 5.46
CA THR A 77 12.29 6.27 6.73
C THR A 77 11.91 7.32 7.77
N VAL A 78 11.44 6.89 8.93
CA VAL A 78 11.32 7.75 10.12
C VAL A 78 12.72 7.94 10.70
N LEU A 79 13.17 9.19 10.77
CA LEU A 79 14.50 9.53 11.28
C LEU A 79 14.50 9.75 12.79
N ASP A 80 13.41 10.33 13.30
CA ASP A 80 13.13 10.68 14.70
C ASP A 80 11.62 10.92 14.88
N ASP A 81 11.20 11.41 16.05
CA ASP A 81 9.78 11.66 16.36
C ASP A 81 9.13 12.78 15.51
N ARG A 82 9.90 13.56 14.74
CA ARG A 82 9.39 14.68 13.94
C ARG A 82 9.94 14.74 12.52
N SER A 83 10.72 13.76 12.08
CA SER A 83 11.39 13.82 10.79
C SER A 83 11.26 12.51 10.01
N LEU A 84 11.06 12.62 8.71
CA LEU A 84 11.11 11.53 7.75
C LEU A 84 12.12 11.84 6.66
N ALA A 85 12.56 10.82 5.93
CA ALA A 85 13.27 11.02 4.68
C ALA A 85 13.03 9.88 3.69
N PHE A 86 13.17 10.18 2.41
CA PHE A 86 13.24 9.18 1.36
C PHE A 86 14.21 9.63 0.26
N ALA A 87 14.79 8.68 -0.46
CA ALA A 87 15.62 8.95 -1.62
C ALA A 87 14.74 9.31 -2.83
N ASP A 88 14.91 10.49 -3.40
CA ASP A 88 14.28 10.87 -4.67
C ASP A 88 15.13 10.33 -5.82
N GLN A 89 14.61 9.28 -6.45
CA GLN A 89 15.27 8.59 -7.53
C GLN A 89 14.89 9.17 -8.89
N ARG A 90 15.81 9.06 -9.85
CA ARG A 90 15.64 9.47 -11.23
C ARG A 90 14.44 8.78 -11.88
N GLY A 91 13.36 9.54 -12.07
CA GLY A 91 12.13 9.11 -12.72
C GLY A 91 12.02 9.60 -14.17
N ASN A 92 10.80 10.02 -14.55
CA ASN A 92 10.46 10.54 -15.89
C ASN A 92 11.03 11.95 -16.20
N ARG A 93 11.79 12.54 -15.28
CA ARG A 93 12.45 13.85 -15.41
C ARG A 93 11.53 15.05 -15.64
N GLN A 94 10.25 14.98 -15.28
CA GLN A 94 9.37 16.16 -15.30
C GLN A 94 9.71 17.17 -14.19
N TYR A 95 10.31 16.71 -13.09
CA TYR A 95 10.74 17.54 -11.96
C TYR A 95 9.68 18.48 -11.36
N ILE A 96 8.39 18.22 -11.59
CA ILE A 96 7.29 19.09 -11.12
C ILE A 96 7.31 19.23 -9.60
N SER A 97 7.38 18.11 -8.85
CA SER A 97 7.48 18.19 -7.39
C SER A 97 8.71 18.98 -6.95
N LEU A 98 9.86 18.80 -7.61
CA LEU A 98 11.10 19.49 -7.27
C LEU A 98 10.96 21.01 -7.48
N GLY A 99 10.42 21.44 -8.63
CA GLY A 99 10.17 22.84 -8.93
C GLY A 99 9.13 23.47 -8.00
N ASN A 100 8.08 22.74 -7.63
CA ASN A 100 7.10 23.22 -6.66
C ASN A 100 7.76 23.44 -5.28
N LEU A 101 8.64 22.52 -4.86
CA LEU A 101 9.32 22.59 -3.56
C LEU A 101 10.34 23.73 -3.43
N SER A 102 10.83 24.29 -4.55
CA SER A 102 11.74 25.44 -4.49
C SER A 102 11.04 26.76 -4.14
N THR A 103 9.71 26.83 -4.30
CA THR A 103 8.90 28.02 -4.00
C THR A 103 7.94 27.81 -2.83
N ASN A 104 7.54 26.56 -2.57
CA ASN A 104 6.65 26.20 -1.47
C ASN A 104 7.06 24.84 -0.88
N ASP A 105 7.63 24.87 0.31
CA ASP A 105 8.12 23.70 1.03
C ASP A 105 7.00 22.84 1.64
N ARG A 106 5.74 23.26 1.60
CA ARG A 106 4.63 22.50 2.21
C ARG A 106 4.27 21.30 1.35
N VAL A 107 4.17 20.14 2.00
CA VAL A 107 3.71 18.89 1.38
C VAL A 107 2.63 18.21 2.20
N SER A 108 1.78 17.44 1.50
CA SER A 108 0.88 16.49 2.13
C SER A 108 1.21 15.08 1.65
N LEU A 109 1.47 14.17 2.58
CA LEU A 109 1.64 12.76 2.29
C LEU A 109 0.35 12.02 2.62
N PHE A 110 0.06 10.99 1.83
CA PHE A 110 -1.09 10.11 2.01
C PHE A 110 -0.65 8.66 1.85
N LEU A 111 -0.67 7.94 2.96
CA LEU A 111 -0.21 6.56 3.06
C LEU A 111 -1.42 5.64 3.28
N MET A 112 -1.54 4.58 2.47
CA MET A 112 -2.68 3.66 2.50
C MET A 112 -2.30 2.27 2.99
N ASP A 113 -3.17 1.68 3.81
CA ASP A 113 -3.26 0.24 4.09
C ASP A 113 -4.61 -0.25 3.59
N TYR A 114 -4.66 -0.83 2.39
CA TYR A 114 -5.92 -1.41 1.91
C TYR A 114 -6.34 -2.64 2.73
N PRO A 115 -5.47 -3.62 3.03
CA PRO A 115 -5.84 -4.78 3.84
C PRO A 115 -6.42 -4.40 5.21
N ARG A 116 -5.75 -3.52 5.96
CA ARG A 116 -6.18 -3.10 7.30
C ARG A 116 -7.17 -1.95 7.31
N ARG A 117 -7.51 -1.41 6.13
CA ARG A 117 -8.39 -0.23 5.95
C ARG A 117 -7.93 0.97 6.78
N ALA A 118 -6.62 1.18 6.84
CA ALA A 118 -6.03 2.29 7.56
C ALA A 118 -5.45 3.30 6.57
N ARG A 119 -5.48 4.58 6.93
CA ARG A 119 -4.77 5.62 6.19
C ARG A 119 -4.20 6.66 7.13
N LEU A 120 -2.99 7.08 6.81
CA LEU A 120 -2.26 8.12 7.53
C LEU A 120 -2.06 9.31 6.59
N LYS A 121 -2.51 10.48 7.03
CA LYS A 121 -2.24 11.76 6.35
C LYS A 121 -1.17 12.49 7.13
N ILE A 122 -0.21 13.09 6.45
CA ILE A 122 0.87 13.85 7.09
C ILE A 122 1.01 15.19 6.37
N TYR A 123 0.99 16.29 7.12
CA TYR A 123 1.50 17.57 6.68
C TYR A 123 2.95 17.72 7.13
N ALA A 124 3.81 18.14 6.21
CA ALA A 124 5.23 18.32 6.48
C ALA A 124 5.79 19.49 5.68
N ARG A 125 6.97 19.95 6.11
CA ARG A 125 7.86 20.82 5.33
C ARG A 125 8.95 19.98 4.69
N ALA A 126 9.13 20.09 3.39
CA ALA A 126 10.14 19.36 2.66
C ALA A 126 11.42 20.18 2.49
N GLU A 127 12.54 19.51 2.66
CA GLU A 127 13.89 20.02 2.48
C GLU A 127 14.61 19.11 1.48
N ILE A 128 15.23 19.73 0.47
CA ILE A 128 16.01 19.01 -0.53
C ILE A 128 17.46 18.94 -0.06
N VAL A 129 17.96 17.72 0.15
CA VAL A 129 19.31 17.45 0.64
C VAL A 129 20.12 16.76 -0.47
N ALA A 130 21.27 17.31 -0.82
CA ALA A 130 22.20 16.65 -1.74
C ALA A 130 22.79 15.39 -1.09
N LEU A 131 23.09 14.36 -1.90
CA LEU A 131 23.53 13.05 -1.39
C LEU A 131 24.87 13.09 -0.64
N ASP A 132 25.72 14.07 -0.93
CA ASP A 132 27.03 14.29 -0.33
C ASP A 132 27.01 15.30 0.83
N ALA A 133 25.91 16.03 1.04
CA ALA A 133 25.80 17.06 2.08
C ALA A 133 25.74 16.47 3.50
N ASP A 134 25.14 15.29 3.66
CA ASP A 134 25.07 14.57 4.93
C ASP A 134 25.26 13.06 4.72
N PRO A 135 26.51 12.57 4.80
CA PRO A 135 26.81 11.15 4.62
C PRO A 135 26.10 10.24 5.65
N ALA A 136 25.83 10.73 6.86
CA ALA A 136 25.15 9.96 7.90
C ALA A 136 23.68 9.76 7.55
N LEU A 137 23.01 10.80 7.04
CA LEU A 137 21.65 10.69 6.51
C LEU A 137 21.62 9.77 5.28
N THR A 138 22.55 9.93 4.34
CA THR A 138 22.62 9.10 3.13
C THR A 138 22.79 7.61 3.46
N ALA A 139 23.56 7.27 4.49
CA ALA A 139 23.70 5.89 4.94
C ALA A 139 22.42 5.32 5.57
N ARG A 140 21.57 6.16 6.17
CA ARG A 140 20.33 5.75 6.84
C ARG A 140 19.14 5.62 5.91
N VAL A 141 19.12 6.34 4.78
CA VAL A 141 17.96 6.38 3.86
C VAL A 141 18.07 5.29 2.78
N PRO A 142 17.15 4.30 2.76
CA PRO A 142 17.15 3.26 1.75
C PRO A 142 17.08 3.83 0.34
N GLY A 143 17.94 3.33 -0.54
CA GLY A 143 18.01 3.75 -1.94
C GLY A 143 18.88 4.98 -2.20
N ALA A 144 19.30 5.74 -1.17
CA ALA A 144 20.08 6.97 -1.34
C ALA A 144 21.50 6.74 -1.89
N THR A 145 22.05 5.54 -1.71
CA THR A 145 23.37 5.13 -2.24
C THR A 145 23.29 4.49 -3.63
N THR A 146 22.09 4.38 -4.22
CA THR A 146 21.93 3.74 -5.53
C THR A 146 22.33 4.72 -6.65
N PRO A 147 22.80 4.22 -7.82
CA PRO A 147 23.09 5.07 -8.98
C PRO A 147 21.87 5.84 -9.54
N LYS A 148 20.66 5.51 -9.08
CA LYS A 148 19.42 6.19 -9.45
C LYS A 148 19.07 7.32 -8.50
N ALA A 149 19.62 7.38 -7.29
CA ALA A 149 19.33 8.47 -6.36
C ALA A 149 19.91 9.78 -6.93
N GLU A 150 19.12 10.85 -6.85
CA GLU A 150 19.58 12.19 -7.23
C GLU A 150 19.70 13.12 -6.01
N ARG A 151 18.90 12.87 -4.97
CA ARG A 151 18.81 13.68 -3.75
C ARG A 151 18.04 12.92 -2.67
N ILE A 152 18.06 13.44 -1.45
CA ILE A 152 17.19 13.02 -0.36
C ILE A 152 16.15 14.12 -0.15
N ILE A 153 14.88 13.73 -0.01
CA ILE A 153 13.83 14.64 0.46
C ILE A 153 13.66 14.36 1.94
N ARG A 154 14.14 15.28 2.77
CA ARG A 154 13.89 15.30 4.20
C ARG A 154 12.56 16.01 4.47
N LEU A 155 11.78 15.50 5.39
CA LEU A 155 10.45 15.98 5.71
C LEU A 155 10.38 16.27 7.20
N HIS A 156 9.99 17.47 7.56
CA HIS A 156 9.78 17.91 8.94
C HIS A 156 8.28 17.92 9.23
N LEU A 157 7.85 17.10 10.19
CA LEU A 157 6.45 16.92 10.56
C LEU A 157 5.86 18.21 11.09
N GLU A 158 4.73 18.62 10.52
CA GLU A 158 3.86 19.68 11.07
C GLU A 158 2.72 19.04 11.85
N ALA A 159 2.01 18.09 11.24
CA ALA A 159 1.00 17.28 11.90
C ALA A 159 0.65 16.02 11.09
N PHE A 160 0.07 15.01 11.73
CA PHE A 160 -0.55 13.88 11.06
C PHE A 160 -1.98 13.62 11.54
N ASP A 161 -2.72 12.78 10.84
CA ASP A 161 -4.03 12.34 11.30
C ASP A 161 -4.38 10.96 10.73
N TRP A 162 -4.94 10.13 11.61
CA TRP A 162 -5.51 8.83 11.27
C TRP A 162 -7.00 8.98 10.93
N ASN A 163 -7.42 8.34 9.85
CA ASN A 163 -8.81 8.42 9.40
C ASN A 163 -9.70 7.28 9.93
N CYS A 164 -11.03 7.46 9.76
CA CYS A 164 -12.06 6.42 9.86
C CYS A 164 -11.94 5.33 8.76
N PRO A 165 -11.98 4.02 9.08
CA PRO A 165 -11.79 2.93 8.10
C PRO A 165 -12.94 2.78 7.08
N GLN A 166 -14.00 3.60 7.17
CA GLN A 166 -15.17 3.54 6.30
C GLN A 166 -14.80 3.73 4.81
N TYR A 167 -15.51 3.00 3.94
CA TYR A 167 -15.40 3.07 2.48
C TYR A 167 -14.03 2.71 1.88
N ILE A 168 -13.12 2.12 2.65
CA ILE A 168 -11.88 1.53 2.12
C ILE A 168 -12.15 0.07 1.76
N THR A 169 -12.25 -0.21 0.47
CA THR A 169 -12.31 -1.59 -0.04
C THR A 169 -10.97 -2.28 0.19
N PRO A 170 -10.93 -3.43 0.88
CA PRO A 170 -9.70 -4.21 1.01
C PRO A 170 -9.16 -4.61 -0.37
N ARG A 171 -7.84 -4.47 -0.54
CA ARG A 171 -7.09 -4.87 -1.72
C ARG A 171 -5.80 -5.52 -1.24
N PHE A 172 -5.41 -6.59 -1.91
CA PHE A 172 -4.24 -7.38 -1.57
C PHE A 172 -3.32 -7.43 -2.79
N THR A 173 -2.02 -7.46 -2.51
CA THR A 173 -1.01 -7.73 -3.54
C THR A 173 -1.08 -9.20 -3.96
N GLU A 174 -0.52 -9.50 -5.13
CA GLU A 174 -0.38 -10.88 -5.59
C GLU A 174 0.44 -11.74 -4.62
N ALA A 175 1.46 -11.16 -3.99
CA ALA A 175 2.29 -11.85 -3.00
C ALA A 175 1.49 -12.23 -1.75
N GLU A 176 0.71 -11.28 -1.19
CA GLU A 176 -0.16 -11.55 -0.04
C GLU A 176 -1.22 -12.60 -0.37
N LEU A 177 -1.82 -12.52 -1.56
CA LEU A 177 -2.82 -13.50 -2.00
C LEU A 177 -2.21 -14.88 -2.20
N THR A 178 -1.03 -14.95 -2.79
CA THR A 178 -0.28 -16.20 -3.00
C THR A 178 0.04 -16.88 -1.67
N GLU A 179 0.50 -16.10 -0.69
CA GLU A 179 0.78 -16.57 0.66
C GLU A 179 -0.49 -17.09 1.35
N ALA A 180 -1.58 -16.32 1.31
CA ALA A 180 -2.84 -16.69 1.93
C ALA A 180 -3.47 -17.95 1.31
N LEU A 181 -3.28 -18.17 0.00
CA LEU A 181 -3.81 -19.32 -0.72
C LEU A 181 -2.93 -20.57 -0.66
N ARG A 182 -1.71 -20.49 -0.12
CA ARG A 182 -0.78 -21.63 -0.07
C ARG A 182 -1.40 -22.88 0.58
N PRO A 183 -2.03 -22.82 1.78
CA PRO A 183 -2.60 -24.02 2.40
C PRO A 183 -3.72 -24.65 1.57
N VAL A 184 -4.50 -23.83 0.85
CA VAL A 184 -5.57 -24.31 -0.03
C VAL A 184 -4.96 -25.02 -1.25
N ARG A 185 -3.91 -24.45 -1.84
CA ARG A 185 -3.19 -25.05 -2.98
C ARG A 185 -2.54 -26.38 -2.58
N ASP A 186 -1.90 -26.43 -1.42
CA ASP A 186 -1.29 -27.64 -0.89
C ASP A 186 -2.34 -28.75 -0.71
N ARG A 187 -3.49 -28.41 -0.12
CA ARG A 187 -4.59 -29.36 0.05
C ARG A 187 -5.18 -29.85 -1.27
N ILE A 188 -5.29 -28.98 -2.27
CA ILE A 188 -5.74 -29.37 -3.61
C ILE A 188 -4.76 -30.38 -4.21
N ALA A 189 -3.45 -30.13 -4.13
CA ALA A 189 -2.44 -31.02 -4.66
C ALA A 189 -2.46 -32.41 -3.97
N GLU A 190 -2.62 -32.45 -2.65
CA GLU A 190 -2.81 -33.70 -1.90
C GLU A 190 -4.04 -34.47 -2.38
N LEU A 191 -5.18 -33.79 -2.50
CA LEU A 191 -6.44 -34.40 -2.93
C LEU A 191 -6.38 -34.89 -4.38
N GLU A 192 -5.68 -34.17 -5.26
CA GLU A 192 -5.45 -34.59 -6.64
C GLU A 192 -4.57 -35.86 -6.69
N ALA A 193 -3.53 -35.93 -5.88
CA ALA A 193 -2.68 -37.11 -5.76
C ALA A 193 -3.44 -38.33 -5.20
N GLU A 194 -4.25 -38.12 -4.15
CA GLU A 194 -5.10 -39.17 -3.58
C GLU A 194 -6.13 -39.67 -4.60
N ASN A 195 -6.82 -38.75 -5.29
CA ASN A 195 -7.77 -39.12 -6.34
C ASN A 195 -7.10 -39.89 -7.49
N ALA A 196 -5.90 -39.49 -7.89
CA ALA A 196 -5.14 -40.22 -8.92
C ALA A 196 -4.81 -41.65 -8.45
N ALA A 197 -4.36 -41.82 -7.20
CA ALA A 197 -4.06 -43.12 -6.62
C ALA A 197 -5.32 -44.02 -6.51
N LEU A 198 -6.44 -43.47 -6.03
CA LEU A 198 -7.71 -44.19 -5.92
C LEU A 198 -8.24 -44.61 -7.29
N ARG A 199 -8.15 -43.73 -8.31
CA ARG A 199 -8.56 -44.06 -9.68
C ARG A 199 -7.70 -45.18 -10.28
N ALA A 200 -6.38 -45.15 -10.04
CA ALA A 200 -5.49 -46.22 -10.49
C ALA A 200 -5.84 -47.56 -9.82
N ALA A 201 -6.10 -47.57 -8.51
CA ALA A 201 -6.50 -48.78 -7.78
C ALA A 201 -7.82 -49.38 -8.29
N LEU A 202 -8.82 -48.54 -8.57
CA LEU A 202 -10.10 -48.98 -9.13
C LEU A 202 -9.96 -49.56 -10.54
N GLN A 203 -9.09 -49.01 -11.39
CA GLN A 203 -8.80 -49.59 -12.71
C GLN A 203 -8.15 -50.96 -12.59
N THR A 204 -7.25 -51.17 -11.64
CA THR A 204 -6.64 -52.49 -11.38
C THR A 204 -7.68 -53.50 -10.91
N GLN A 205 -8.62 -53.11 -10.02
CA GLN A 205 -9.70 -53.99 -9.56
C GLN A 205 -10.75 -54.29 -10.66
N GLY A 206 -11.10 -53.30 -11.48
CA GLY A 206 -12.02 -53.49 -12.61
C GLY A 206 -11.42 -54.31 -13.76
N GLY A 207 -10.10 -54.26 -13.95
CA GLY A 207 -9.36 -55.13 -14.88
C GLY A 207 -9.29 -56.58 -14.41
N ALA A 208 -9.11 -56.81 -13.11
CA ALA A 208 -9.14 -58.16 -12.52
C ALA A 208 -10.54 -58.80 -12.61
N ALA A 209 -11.62 -58.03 -12.45
CA ALA A 209 -12.99 -58.53 -12.56
C ALA A 209 -13.43 -58.84 -14.01
N ARG A 210 -12.73 -58.33 -15.04
CA ARG A 210 -12.99 -58.66 -16.46
C ARG A 210 -12.12 -59.82 -16.98
N GLY A 211 -11.31 -60.46 -16.12
CA GLY A 211 -10.40 -61.55 -16.50
C GLY A 211 -11.04 -62.93 -16.71
N ASP A 212 -12.27 -63.16 -16.24
CA ASP A 212 -12.95 -64.48 -16.29
C ASP A 212 -14.21 -64.48 -17.18
N GLY A 213 -14.15 -63.80 -18.32
CA GLY A 213 -15.27 -63.77 -19.27
C GLY A 213 -14.80 -63.62 -20.70
N VAL A 214 -14.41 -64.73 -21.33
CA VAL A 214 -14.29 -64.83 -22.79
C VAL A 214 -15.66 -64.53 -23.39
N LEU A 215 -15.82 -63.36 -24.00
CA LEU A 215 -16.84 -63.11 -25.01
C LEU A 215 -16.16 -62.56 -26.27
N SER A 216 -16.39 -63.30 -27.35
CA SER A 216 -15.92 -63.12 -28.72
C SER A 216 -16.24 -61.72 -29.28
N PRO A 217 -15.53 -61.24 -30.33
CA PRO A 217 -15.78 -59.93 -30.90
C PRO A 217 -17.06 -59.95 -31.73
N GLY A 218 -18.00 -59.09 -31.35
CA GLY A 218 -19.12 -58.65 -32.17
C GLY A 218 -18.97 -57.16 -32.43
N ASP A 219 -18.92 -56.79 -33.70
CA ASP A 219 -18.93 -55.43 -34.21
C ASP A 219 -20.04 -54.58 -33.55
N ASP A 220 -19.74 -53.34 -33.18
CA ASP A 220 -20.42 -52.21 -33.83
C ASP A 220 -19.85 -50.84 -33.48
N ALA A 221 -20.00 -49.96 -34.45
CA ALA A 221 -19.41 -48.64 -34.57
C ALA A 221 -20.03 -47.55 -33.66
N MET A 222 -19.35 -46.40 -33.65
CA MET A 222 -19.95 -45.05 -33.59
C MET A 222 -20.48 -44.55 -32.23
N ARG A 223 -19.73 -43.64 -31.58
CA ARG A 223 -19.86 -42.18 -31.81
C ARG A 223 -19.02 -41.34 -30.84
N ASP A 224 -18.26 -40.44 -31.45
CA ASP A 224 -17.64 -39.28 -30.84
C ASP A 224 -18.67 -38.35 -30.22
N GLY A 225 -18.41 -37.94 -28.97
CA GLY A 225 -19.12 -36.86 -28.29
C GLY A 225 -18.15 -35.75 -27.96
N GLU A 226 -17.95 -34.85 -28.93
CA GLU A 226 -17.33 -33.53 -28.73
C GLU A 226 -17.94 -32.82 -27.52
N TRP A 227 -17.13 -32.43 -26.54
CA TRP A 227 -17.46 -31.34 -25.64
C TRP A 227 -16.72 -30.10 -26.12
N ARG A 228 -17.46 -29.22 -26.79
CA ARG A 228 -16.96 -27.94 -27.29
C ARG A 228 -17.67 -26.79 -26.56
N LYS A 229 -16.81 -25.94 -25.96
CA LYS A 229 -17.01 -24.59 -25.38
C LYS A 229 -17.63 -24.48 -24.00
#